data_AF-A0A7K4KXK9-F1
#
_entry.id   AF-A0A7K4KXK9-F1
#
_cell.length_a   1.000
_cell.length_b   1.000
_cell.length_c   1.000
_cell.angle_alpha   90.00
_cell.angle_beta   90.00
_cell.angle_gamma   90.00
#
_symmetry.space_group_name_H-M   'P 1'
#
loop_
_entity.id
_entity.type
_entity.pdbx_description
1 polymer ?
#
loop_
_entity_poly.entity_id
_entity_poly.type
_entity_poly.pdbx_seq_one_letter_code
_entity_poly.pdbx_strand_id
1 'polypeptide(L)'
;QKEDIEVTLLPAGHCPGSVMFLFQGDNGTVLYTGDFRLAKGEAARMELLHSGTRVRDIQSVYLDTTFCDPKFYHIPSREECLNGILELVRSWTALSRYHVVWLNCKAAYGYEYLFTNLSEELGIKVHVNKLDMFKNMPEILCHITTDRNTQIHACRHPRDDDCFRGNRLPCGVTSQNGTRLHIISIKPSTMWFGERNK
;
A
#
# COMPACT_ATOMS: atom_id res chain seq x y z
N GLN A 1 0.96 -40.56 -15.35
CA GLN A 1 2.29 -39.92 -15.36
C GLN A 1 2.34 -38.94 -14.20
N LYS A 2 3.46 -38.86 -13.50
CA LYS A 2 3.69 -37.85 -12.46
C LYS A 2 4.46 -36.70 -13.12
N GLU A 3 4.01 -35.47 -12.93
CA GLU A 3 4.70 -34.27 -13.39
C GLU A 3 5.22 -33.55 -12.14
N ASP A 4 6.51 -33.26 -12.13
CA ASP A 4 7.16 -32.52 -11.07
C ASP A 4 7.41 -31.08 -11.56
N ILE A 5 7.05 -30.10 -10.75
CA ILE A 5 7.17 -28.67 -11.07
C ILE A 5 7.85 -27.98 -9.89
N GLU A 6 8.86 -27.16 -10.16
CA GLU A 6 9.48 -26.28 -9.18
C GLU A 6 8.80 -24.91 -9.22
N VAL A 7 8.47 -24.37 -8.05
CA VAL A 7 7.81 -23.06 -7.93
C VAL A 7 8.63 -22.17 -7.01
N THR A 8 9.06 -21.02 -7.54
CA THR A 8 9.71 -19.95 -6.78
C THR A 8 8.76 -18.78 -6.58
N LEU A 9 8.63 -18.30 -5.35
CA LEU A 9 7.90 -17.08 -5.02
C LEU A 9 8.84 -15.88 -5.05
N LEU A 10 8.51 -14.88 -5.84
CA LEU A 10 9.23 -13.60 -5.92
C LEU A 10 8.36 -12.48 -5.35
N PRO A 11 8.92 -11.45 -4.69
CA PRO A 11 8.12 -10.36 -4.14
C PRO A 11 7.45 -9.53 -5.25
N ALA A 12 6.14 -9.30 -5.15
CA ALA A 12 5.38 -8.52 -6.15
C ALA A 12 5.24 -7.03 -5.80
N GLY A 13 5.48 -6.63 -4.54
CA GLY A 13 5.42 -5.22 -4.12
C GLY A 13 4.01 -4.60 -4.10
N HIS A 14 2.95 -5.40 -4.17
CA HIS A 14 1.56 -4.93 -4.23
C HIS A 14 0.91 -4.75 -2.84
N CYS A 15 0.96 -5.77 -1.99
CA CYS A 15 0.45 -5.74 -0.62
C CYS A 15 1.20 -6.74 0.29
N PRO A 16 1.02 -6.73 1.62
CA PRO A 16 1.63 -7.74 2.49
C PRO A 16 1.30 -9.17 2.02
N GLY A 17 2.33 -9.97 1.77
CA GLY A 17 2.19 -11.34 1.26
C GLY A 17 2.02 -11.49 -0.25
N SER A 18 1.97 -10.39 -1.03
CA SER A 18 1.86 -10.47 -2.49
C SER A 18 3.13 -11.02 -3.14
N VAL A 19 2.98 -12.02 -4.00
CA VAL A 19 4.09 -12.71 -4.68
C VAL A 19 3.78 -12.93 -6.17
N MET A 20 4.85 -12.97 -6.97
CA MET A 20 4.86 -13.54 -8.31
C MET A 20 5.28 -15.01 -8.19
N PHE A 21 4.75 -15.88 -9.07
CA PHE A 21 5.11 -17.29 -9.14
C PHE A 21 5.94 -17.56 -10.40
N LEU A 22 7.16 -18.03 -10.22
CA LEU A 22 8.02 -18.54 -11.28
C LEU A 22 7.94 -20.06 -11.27
N PHE A 23 7.32 -20.63 -12.30
CA PHE A 23 7.18 -22.06 -12.51
C PHE A 23 8.27 -22.58 -13.43
N GLN A 24 8.89 -23.69 -13.07
CA GLN A 24 9.90 -24.39 -13.86
C GLN A 24 9.54 -25.87 -13.94
N GLY A 25 9.45 -26.41 -15.15
CA GLY A 25 9.20 -27.82 -15.39
C GLY A 25 9.60 -28.24 -16.81
N ASP A 26 9.26 -29.47 -17.19
CA ASP A 26 9.64 -30.04 -18.49
C ASP A 26 9.03 -29.28 -19.69
N ASN A 27 7.93 -28.56 -19.46
CA ASN A 27 7.23 -27.75 -20.46
C ASN A 27 7.68 -26.27 -20.49
N GLY A 28 8.85 -25.96 -19.93
CA GLY A 28 9.44 -24.62 -19.95
C GLY A 28 9.26 -23.83 -18.66
N THR A 29 9.66 -22.55 -18.71
CA THR A 29 9.60 -21.63 -17.57
C THR A 29 8.52 -20.58 -17.79
N VAL A 30 7.65 -20.38 -16.80
CA VAL A 30 6.53 -19.43 -16.85
C VAL A 30 6.57 -18.50 -15.64
N LEU A 31 6.33 -17.21 -15.86
CA LEU A 31 6.17 -16.23 -14.78
C LEU A 31 4.70 -15.76 -14.73
N TYR A 32 4.07 -15.93 -13.58
CA TYR A 32 2.77 -15.32 -13.26
C TYR A 32 2.97 -14.22 -12.23
N THR A 33 2.67 -12.98 -12.57
CA THR A 33 3.02 -11.85 -11.69
C THR A 33 2.03 -11.65 -10.54
N GLY A 34 0.78 -12.12 -10.70
CA GLY A 34 -0.34 -11.54 -9.93
C GLY A 34 -0.38 -10.02 -10.12
N ASP A 35 -1.01 -9.30 -9.18
CA ASP A 35 -0.90 -7.84 -9.15
C ASP A 35 0.48 -7.45 -8.61
N PHE A 36 1.19 -6.57 -9.31
CA PHE A 36 2.55 -6.18 -8.93
C PHE A 36 2.82 -4.70 -9.13
N ARG A 37 3.80 -4.19 -8.39
CA ARG A 37 4.36 -2.86 -8.59
C ARG A 37 5.85 -2.89 -8.30
N LEU A 38 6.65 -2.97 -9.35
CA LEU A 38 8.10 -2.93 -9.26
C LEU A 38 8.66 -1.62 -9.79
N ALA A 39 9.56 -1.00 -9.03
CA ALA A 39 10.35 0.14 -9.47
C ALA A 39 11.43 -0.31 -10.47
N LYS A 40 11.91 0.65 -11.27
CA LYS A 40 12.99 0.39 -12.23
C LYS A 40 14.21 -0.22 -11.52
N GLY A 41 14.65 -1.37 -12.03
CA GLY A 41 15.80 -2.11 -11.50
C GLY A 41 15.48 -3.11 -10.38
N GLU A 42 14.26 -3.16 -9.83
CA GLU A 42 13.89 -4.18 -8.82
C GLU A 42 13.92 -5.60 -9.38
N ALA A 43 13.35 -5.82 -10.57
CA ALA A 43 13.37 -7.13 -11.22
C ALA A 43 14.81 -7.62 -11.49
N ALA A 44 15.73 -6.71 -11.85
CA ALA A 44 17.13 -7.04 -12.08
C ALA A 44 17.88 -7.48 -10.81
N ARG A 45 17.38 -7.12 -9.63
CA ARG A 45 17.94 -7.55 -8.33
C ARG A 45 17.40 -8.90 -7.86
N MET A 46 16.41 -9.47 -8.54
CA MET A 46 15.84 -10.77 -8.19
C MET A 46 16.75 -11.88 -8.71
N GLU A 47 17.71 -12.34 -7.90
CA GLU A 47 18.69 -13.36 -8.30
C GLU A 47 18.04 -14.62 -8.87
N LEU A 48 16.93 -15.07 -8.29
CA LEU A 48 16.22 -16.28 -8.74
C LEU A 48 15.52 -16.11 -10.11
N LEU A 49 15.32 -14.88 -10.59
CA LEU A 49 14.83 -14.59 -11.95
C LEU A 49 15.94 -14.76 -13.01
N HIS A 50 17.19 -14.95 -12.58
CA HIS A 50 18.37 -15.03 -13.43
C HIS A 50 18.98 -16.44 -13.42
N SER A 51 19.69 -16.75 -14.50
CA SER A 51 20.60 -17.90 -14.63
C SER A 51 21.96 -17.37 -15.05
N GLY A 52 22.92 -17.36 -14.11
CA GLY A 52 24.17 -16.63 -14.28
C GLY A 52 23.93 -15.12 -14.39
N THR A 53 24.44 -14.49 -15.45
CA THR A 53 24.32 -13.04 -15.68
C THR A 53 23.12 -12.64 -16.56
N ARG A 54 22.27 -13.60 -16.94
CA ARG A 54 21.13 -13.38 -17.84
C ARG A 54 19.83 -13.72 -17.14
N VAL A 55 18.75 -13.06 -17.56
CA VAL A 55 17.39 -13.47 -17.18
C VAL A 55 17.17 -14.91 -17.66
N ARG A 56 16.44 -15.71 -16.88
CA ARG A 56 16.04 -17.07 -17.28
C ARG A 56 15.30 -17.04 -18.62
N ASP A 57 15.37 -18.14 -19.35
CA ASP A 57 14.57 -18.31 -20.58
C ASP A 57 13.11 -18.53 -20.21
N ILE A 58 12.32 -17.45 -20.22
CA ILE A 58 10.91 -17.45 -19.83
C ILE A 58 10.06 -17.54 -21.09
N GLN A 59 9.36 -18.67 -21.24
CA GLN A 59 8.52 -18.94 -22.40
C GLN A 59 7.25 -18.08 -22.40
N SER A 60 6.69 -17.80 -21.24
CA SER A 60 5.46 -17.02 -21.13
C SER A 60 5.41 -16.21 -19.84
N VAL A 61 4.88 -14.98 -19.95
CA VAL A 61 4.63 -14.10 -18.82
C VAL A 61 3.14 -13.76 -18.80
N TYR A 62 2.48 -14.12 -17.70
CA TYR A 62 1.12 -13.71 -17.38
C TYR A 62 1.22 -12.51 -16.45
N LEU A 63 1.17 -11.30 -17.04
CA LEU A 63 1.45 -10.04 -16.36
C LEU A 63 0.19 -9.25 -15.98
N ASP A 64 0.27 -8.53 -14.86
CA ASP A 64 -0.66 -7.44 -14.54
C ASP A 64 -0.56 -6.33 -15.59
N THR A 65 -1.72 -5.99 -16.15
CA THR A 65 -1.88 -4.99 -17.20
C THR A 65 -2.81 -3.83 -16.79
N THR A 66 -3.08 -3.67 -15.49
CA THR A 66 -4.00 -2.66 -14.93
C THR A 66 -3.74 -1.26 -15.50
N PHE A 67 -2.47 -0.89 -15.70
CA PHE A 67 -2.06 0.39 -16.26
C PHE A 67 -1.29 0.27 -17.58
N CYS A 68 -1.50 -0.80 -18.35
CA CYS A 68 -0.83 -1.05 -19.64
C CYS A 68 -1.45 -0.22 -20.79
N ASP A 69 -1.49 1.09 -20.62
CA ASP A 69 -1.97 2.08 -21.58
C ASP A 69 -1.01 3.29 -21.54
N PRO A 70 -0.51 3.80 -22.68
CA PRO A 70 0.44 4.92 -22.73
C PRO A 70 0.00 6.17 -21.96
N LYS A 71 -1.31 6.35 -21.70
CA LYS A 71 -1.78 7.46 -20.87
C LYS A 71 -1.23 7.42 -19.44
N PHE A 72 -0.91 6.24 -18.91
CA PHE A 72 -0.42 6.02 -17.55
C PHE A 72 1.12 6.02 -17.45
N TYR A 73 1.78 6.71 -18.38
CA TYR A 73 3.23 6.66 -18.59
C TYR A 73 4.08 6.75 -17.32
N HIS A 74 3.79 7.72 -16.45
CA HIS A 74 4.53 7.92 -15.21
C HIS A 74 3.60 7.98 -14.00
N ILE A 75 3.78 7.06 -13.06
CA ILE A 75 3.15 7.08 -11.73
C ILE A 75 4.27 7.39 -10.71
N PRO A 76 4.10 8.40 -9.82
CA PRO A 76 5.09 8.73 -8.79
C PRO A 76 5.53 7.50 -7.98
N SER A 77 6.81 7.41 -7.65
CA SER A 77 7.38 6.30 -6.89
C SER A 77 6.73 6.14 -5.51
N ARG A 78 6.94 4.96 -4.89
CA ARG A 78 6.44 4.70 -3.53
C ARG A 78 6.97 5.73 -2.53
N GLU A 79 8.24 6.09 -2.67
CA GLU A 79 8.90 7.09 -1.83
C GLU A 79 8.30 8.49 -2.00
N GLU A 80 8.11 8.95 -3.25
CA GLU A 80 7.48 10.26 -3.51
C GLU A 80 6.05 10.32 -2.96
N CYS A 81 5.27 9.24 -3.13
CA CYS A 81 3.92 9.15 -2.56
C CYS A 81 3.94 9.21 -1.02
N LEU A 82 4.88 8.49 -0.38
CA LEU A 82 5.03 8.49 1.08
C LEU A 82 5.39 9.88 1.60
N ASN A 83 6.44 10.48 1.03
CA ASN A 83 6.94 11.79 1.46
C ASN A 83 5.86 12.87 1.32
N GLY A 84 5.10 12.87 0.23
CA GLY A 84 4.00 13.81 0.04
C GLY A 84 2.90 13.70 1.10
N ILE A 85 2.52 12.47 1.48
CA ILE A 85 1.52 12.25 2.54
C ILE A 85 2.11 12.59 3.91
N LEU A 86 3.34 12.16 4.18
CA LEU A 86 4.03 12.41 5.45
C LEU A 86 4.10 13.90 5.77
N GLU A 87 4.54 14.74 4.82
CA GLU A 87 4.66 16.18 5.04
C GLU A 87 3.30 16.85 5.29
N LEU A 88 2.25 16.41 4.60
CA LEU A 88 0.89 16.90 4.83
C LEU A 88 0.36 16.49 6.21
N VAL A 89 0.57 15.23 6.61
CA VAL A 89 0.15 14.74 7.93
C VAL A 89 0.94 15.42 9.04
N ARG A 90 2.26 15.56 8.87
CA ARG A 90 3.17 16.22 9.82
C ARG A 90 2.75 17.67 10.06
N SER A 91 2.59 18.43 8.97
CA SER A 91 2.21 19.85 9.07
C SER A 91 0.84 20.05 9.72
N TRP A 92 -0.13 19.15 9.48
CA TRP A 92 -1.45 19.26 10.09
C TRP A 92 -1.45 18.86 11.57
N THR A 93 -0.89 17.70 11.90
CA THR A 93 -0.91 17.16 13.27
C THR A 93 -0.05 17.95 14.26
N ALA A 94 0.96 18.66 13.77
CA ALA A 94 1.80 19.56 14.59
C ALA A 94 1.06 20.82 15.10
N LEU A 95 -0.06 21.21 14.48
CA LEU A 95 -0.79 22.44 14.85
C LEU A 95 -1.39 22.36 16.27
N SER A 96 -2.01 21.23 16.61
CA SER A 96 -2.42 20.90 17.97
C SER A 96 -2.86 19.44 18.06
N ARG A 97 -2.99 18.92 19.30
CA ARG A 97 -3.58 17.59 19.55
C ARG A 97 -4.99 17.37 19.00
N TYR A 98 -5.71 18.46 18.67
CA TYR A 98 -7.06 18.40 18.12
C TYR A 98 -7.08 18.41 16.59
N HIS A 99 -5.92 18.49 15.93
CA HIS A 99 -5.78 18.36 14.48
C HIS A 99 -5.57 16.89 14.13
N VAL A 100 -6.52 16.36 13.36
CA VAL A 100 -6.64 14.93 13.11
C VAL A 100 -6.75 14.69 11.60
N VAL A 101 -6.14 13.60 11.14
CA VAL A 101 -6.17 13.16 9.75
C VAL A 101 -7.01 11.89 9.63
N TRP A 102 -7.86 11.86 8.61
CA TRP A 102 -8.50 10.64 8.15
C TRP A 102 -7.88 10.18 6.82
N LEU A 103 -7.22 9.04 6.84
CA LEU A 103 -6.76 8.29 5.68
C LEU A 103 -7.91 7.46 5.13
N ASN A 104 -8.55 7.96 4.07
CA ASN A 104 -9.66 7.31 3.40
C ASN A 104 -9.13 6.25 2.40
N CYS A 105 -8.70 5.12 2.97
CA CYS A 105 -8.15 3.96 2.27
C CYS A 105 -9.28 3.05 1.73
N LYS A 106 -9.30 2.79 0.42
CA LYS A 106 -10.35 2.00 -0.24
C LYS A 106 -10.13 0.48 -0.19
N ALA A 107 -8.94 0.01 -0.54
CA ALA A 107 -8.60 -1.42 -0.57
C ALA A 107 -8.31 -1.97 0.83
N ALA A 108 -8.78 -3.17 1.17
CA ALA A 108 -8.59 -3.78 2.50
C ALA A 108 -7.12 -3.89 2.93
N TYR A 109 -6.22 -4.20 1.99
CA TYR A 109 -4.78 -4.36 2.19
C TYR A 109 -3.99 -3.42 1.28
N GLY A 110 -2.69 -3.27 1.57
CA GLY A 110 -1.75 -2.52 0.74
C GLY A 110 -1.42 -1.12 1.25
N TYR A 111 -2.04 -0.68 2.36
CA TYR A 111 -1.75 0.62 2.99
C TYR A 111 -0.90 0.51 4.25
N GLU A 112 -0.57 -0.71 4.68
CA GLU A 112 0.16 -0.96 5.92
C GLU A 112 1.51 -0.25 5.93
N TYR A 113 2.22 -0.24 4.80
CA TYR A 113 3.49 0.47 4.67
C TYR A 113 3.38 1.99 4.87
N LEU A 114 2.23 2.58 4.51
CA LEU A 114 1.95 3.99 4.75
C LEU A 114 1.70 4.20 6.25
N PHE A 115 0.98 3.29 6.90
CA PHE A 115 0.71 3.37 8.33
C PHE A 115 1.97 3.22 9.17
N THR A 116 2.82 2.24 8.84
CA THR A 116 4.09 2.02 9.54
C THR A 116 5.01 3.23 9.37
N ASN A 117 5.18 3.73 8.14
CA ASN A 117 6.02 4.90 7.88
C ASN A 117 5.51 6.16 8.62
N LEU A 118 4.22 6.49 8.54
CA LEU A 118 3.66 7.63 9.27
C LEU A 118 3.82 7.48 10.79
N SER A 119 3.59 6.27 11.32
CA SER A 119 3.70 6.03 12.75
C SER A 119 5.14 6.06 13.25
N GLU A 120 6.10 5.59 12.47
CA GLU A 120 7.52 5.63 12.78
C GLU A 120 8.04 7.06 12.77
N GLU A 121 7.71 7.82 11.72
CA GLU A 121 8.19 9.20 11.52
C GLU A 121 7.56 10.24 12.46
N LEU A 122 6.33 9.98 12.93
CA LEU A 122 5.57 10.92 13.76
C LEU A 122 5.38 10.45 15.20
N GLY A 123 5.68 9.18 15.50
CA GLY A 123 5.40 8.59 16.81
C GLY A 123 3.90 8.44 17.13
N ILE A 124 3.03 8.47 16.12
CA ILE A 124 1.56 8.43 16.27
C ILE A 124 1.01 7.14 15.68
N LYS A 125 0.35 6.31 16.50
CA LYS A 125 -0.29 5.08 16.02
C LYS A 125 -1.53 5.38 15.16
N VAL A 126 -1.73 4.59 14.13
CA VAL A 126 -2.87 4.73 13.21
C VAL A 126 -4.09 3.95 13.72
N HIS A 127 -5.22 4.63 13.88
CA HIS A 127 -6.47 4.00 14.29
C HIS A 127 -7.12 3.19 13.16
N VAL A 128 -7.37 1.90 13.38
CA VAL A 128 -8.03 0.97 12.46
C VAL A 128 -9.20 0.26 13.16
N ASN A 129 -10.17 -0.28 12.40
CA ASN A 129 -11.34 -0.93 12.99
C ASN A 129 -11.02 -2.24 13.73
N LYS A 130 -10.05 -3.01 13.23
CA LYS A 130 -9.70 -4.35 13.73
C LYS A 130 -8.19 -4.59 13.61
N LEU A 131 -7.64 -5.34 14.56
CA LEU A 131 -6.21 -5.70 14.60
C LEU A 131 -5.97 -7.19 14.33
N ASP A 132 -7.02 -8.01 14.29
CA ASP A 132 -6.92 -9.47 14.37
C ASP A 132 -6.02 -10.09 13.31
N MET A 133 -6.04 -9.51 12.11
CA MET A 133 -5.23 -9.97 10.98
C MET A 133 -3.71 -9.74 11.16
N PHE A 134 -3.31 -8.78 11.99
CA PHE A 134 -1.91 -8.42 12.22
C PHE A 134 -1.36 -8.96 13.55
N LYS A 135 -2.12 -9.82 14.26
CA LYS A 135 -1.75 -10.33 15.59
C LYS A 135 -0.35 -10.95 15.65
N ASN A 136 0.07 -11.60 14.57
CA ASN A 136 1.36 -12.27 14.47
C ASN A 136 2.37 -11.51 13.59
N MET A 137 2.11 -10.23 13.32
CA MET A 137 2.94 -9.34 12.48
C MET A 137 3.36 -8.12 13.31
N PRO A 138 4.29 -8.28 14.27
CA PRO A 138 4.65 -7.23 15.23
C PRO A 138 5.13 -5.94 14.55
N GLU A 139 5.78 -6.06 13.38
CA GLU A 139 6.28 -4.97 12.55
C GLU A 139 5.17 -4.08 11.96
N ILE A 140 3.93 -4.57 11.90
CA ILE A 140 2.75 -3.77 11.55
C ILE A 140 1.99 -3.40 12.84
N LEU A 141 1.81 -4.38 13.74
CA LEU A 141 0.96 -4.27 14.91
C LEU A 141 1.39 -3.14 15.87
N CYS A 142 2.69 -2.87 16.00
CA CYS A 142 3.18 -1.82 16.88
C CYS A 142 2.77 -0.40 16.43
N HIS A 143 2.46 -0.21 15.14
CA HIS A 143 2.13 1.07 14.51
C HIS A 143 0.62 1.38 14.42
N ILE A 144 -0.23 0.42 14.76
CA ILE A 144 -1.69 0.53 14.64
C ILE A 144 -2.37 0.38 16.00
N THR A 145 -3.61 0.88 16.11
CA THR A 145 -4.40 0.82 17.35
C THR A 145 -5.90 0.76 17.06
N THR A 146 -6.68 0.21 18.00
CA THR A 146 -8.16 0.36 18.04
C THR A 146 -8.61 1.50 18.94
N ASP A 147 -7.68 2.15 19.65
CA ASP A 147 -7.97 3.36 20.41
C ASP A 147 -8.29 4.51 19.44
N ARG A 148 -9.41 5.18 19.68
CA ARG A 148 -9.86 6.32 18.89
C ARG A 148 -9.17 7.62 19.31
N ASN A 149 -8.42 7.61 20.41
CA ASN A 149 -7.69 8.75 20.95
C ASN A 149 -6.32 8.93 20.28
N THR A 150 -6.31 9.13 18.96
CA THR A 150 -5.10 9.37 18.16
C THR A 150 -5.35 10.47 17.13
N GLN A 151 -4.29 11.00 16.51
CA GLN A 151 -4.40 12.02 15.48
C GLN A 151 -4.47 11.44 14.05
N ILE A 152 -4.20 10.15 13.85
CA ILE A 152 -4.21 9.53 12.53
C ILE A 152 -5.20 8.37 12.52
N HIS A 153 -6.20 8.43 11.64
CA HIS A 153 -7.23 7.40 11.51
C HIS A 153 -7.25 6.83 10.10
N ALA A 154 -7.28 5.51 9.98
CA ALA A 154 -7.57 4.77 8.75
C ALA A 154 -8.83 3.89 8.91
N CYS A 155 -9.67 4.19 9.92
CA CYS A 155 -10.91 3.46 10.13
C CYS A 155 -11.92 3.69 9.00
N ARG A 156 -12.71 2.67 8.72
CA ARG A 156 -13.74 2.62 7.69
C ARG A 156 -15.13 2.60 8.29
N HIS A 157 -16.09 3.06 7.50
CA HIS A 157 -17.50 2.89 7.82
C HIS A 157 -17.91 1.43 7.57
N PRO A 158 -18.87 0.89 8.34
CA PRO A 158 -19.43 -0.44 8.08
C PRO A 158 -20.29 -0.54 6.81
N ARG A 159 -20.60 0.59 6.15
CA ARG A 159 -21.40 0.66 4.93
C ARG A 159 -20.61 1.48 3.90
N ASP A 160 -20.25 0.85 2.79
CA ASP A 160 -19.24 1.35 1.84
C ASP A 160 -19.73 2.49 0.90
N ASP A 161 -20.98 2.94 0.98
CA ASP A 161 -21.60 3.73 -0.11
C ASP A 161 -22.08 5.15 0.23
N ASP A 162 -22.04 5.60 1.48
CA ASP A 162 -22.51 6.96 1.77
C ASP A 162 -21.38 7.98 1.56
N CYS A 163 -21.57 8.87 0.58
CA CYS A 163 -20.76 10.06 0.33
C CYS A 163 -20.77 10.96 1.58
N PHE A 164 -19.83 10.73 2.50
CA PHE A 164 -19.76 11.53 3.72
C PHE A 164 -19.05 12.86 3.50
N ARG A 165 -19.62 13.90 4.12
CA ARG A 165 -18.99 15.21 4.26
C ARG A 165 -17.62 15.02 4.92
N GLY A 166 -16.55 15.46 4.27
CA GLY A 166 -15.14 15.21 4.62
C GLY A 166 -14.64 15.70 5.99
N ASN A 167 -15.54 16.07 6.91
CA ASN A 167 -15.24 16.65 8.22
C ASN A 167 -15.67 15.71 9.38
N ARG A 168 -15.85 14.41 9.15
CA ARG A 168 -16.22 13.43 10.17
C ARG A 168 -15.38 12.16 10.07
N LEU A 169 -14.97 11.62 11.22
CA LEU A 169 -14.29 10.33 11.30
C LEU A 169 -15.31 9.19 11.27
N PRO A 170 -15.04 8.09 10.54
CA PRO A 170 -15.94 6.93 10.50
C PRO A 170 -16.20 6.26 11.86
N CYS A 171 -15.27 6.41 12.82
CA CYS A 171 -15.42 5.91 14.18
C CYS A 171 -16.32 6.79 15.09
N GLY A 172 -16.88 7.87 14.55
CA GLY A 172 -17.83 8.75 15.23
C GLY A 172 -17.22 9.78 16.18
N VAL A 173 -15.89 9.82 16.32
CA VAL A 173 -15.23 10.83 17.17
C VAL A 173 -15.30 12.21 16.51
N THR A 174 -15.76 13.20 17.25
CA THR A 174 -15.93 14.59 16.79
C THR A 174 -15.27 15.62 17.71
N SER A 175 -14.95 15.22 18.94
CA SER A 175 -14.31 16.06 19.95
C SER A 175 -13.46 15.21 20.90
N GLN A 176 -12.50 15.86 21.56
CA GLN A 176 -11.65 15.28 22.59
C GLN A 176 -11.59 16.26 23.75
N ASN A 177 -11.93 15.82 24.97
CA ASN A 177 -11.99 16.66 26.17
C ASN A 177 -12.86 17.92 25.99
N GLY A 178 -13.98 17.81 25.27
CA GLY A 178 -14.89 18.92 24.99
C GLY A 178 -14.42 19.88 23.89
N THR A 179 -13.21 19.72 23.36
CA THR A 179 -12.70 20.51 22.23
C THR A 179 -12.97 19.78 20.92
N ARG A 180 -13.56 20.48 19.95
CA ARG A 180 -13.87 19.93 18.62
C ARG A 180 -12.60 19.59 17.85
N LEU A 181 -12.62 18.47 17.13
CA LEU A 181 -11.51 18.08 16.25
C LEU A 181 -11.54 18.85 14.93
N HIS A 182 -10.35 19.22 14.46
CA HIS A 182 -10.10 19.78 13.14
C HIS A 182 -9.64 18.65 12.22
N ILE A 183 -10.53 18.20 11.34
CA ILE A 183 -10.33 16.98 10.55
C ILE A 183 -10.04 17.36 9.10
N ILE A 184 -8.97 16.79 8.54
CA ILE A 184 -8.76 16.72 7.09
C ILE A 184 -8.88 15.27 6.63
N SER A 185 -9.38 15.07 5.41
CA SER A 185 -9.45 13.76 4.76
C SER A 185 -8.41 13.68 3.65
N ILE A 186 -7.54 12.67 3.71
CA ILE A 186 -6.58 12.33 2.67
C ILE A 186 -7.04 11.02 2.05
N LYS A 187 -7.28 11.01 0.74
CA LYS A 187 -7.67 9.81 -0.01
C LYS A 187 -6.52 9.41 -0.93
N PRO A 188 -5.71 8.38 -0.56
CA PRO A 188 -4.74 7.81 -1.48
C PRO A 188 -5.43 7.36 -2.77
N SER A 189 -4.96 7.87 -3.89
CA SER A 189 -5.56 7.62 -5.21
C SER A 189 -4.46 7.58 -6.25
N THR A 190 -4.61 6.72 -7.25
CA THR A 190 -3.70 6.69 -8.39
C THR A 190 -3.75 8.05 -9.11
N MET A 191 -2.57 8.62 -9.33
CA MET A 191 -2.33 9.80 -10.14
C MET A 191 -1.18 9.46 -11.10
N TRP A 192 -1.22 10.03 -12.30
CA TRP A 192 -0.22 9.77 -13.32
C TRP A 192 0.03 11.01 -14.18
N PHE A 193 1.17 11.00 -14.85
CA PHE A 193 1.54 11.97 -15.86
C PHE A 193 1.75 11.24 -17.19
N GLY A 194 1.17 11.77 -18.27
CA GLY A 194 1.37 11.23 -19.62
C GLY A 194 2.73 11.63 -20.20
N GLU A 195 3.17 10.90 -21.22
CA GLU A 195 4.33 11.29 -22.00
C GLU A 195 4.03 12.56 -22.80
N ARG A 196 4.94 13.53 -22.78
CA ARG A 196 4.86 14.68 -23.68
C ARG A 196 5.37 14.23 -25.04
N ASN A 197 4.45 14.06 -26.00
CA ASN A 197 4.82 13.95 -27.41
C ASN A 197 5.58 15.22 -27.79
N LYS A 198 6.86 15.07 -28.18
CA LYS A 198 7.64 16.14 -28.80
C LYS A 198 7.28 16.24 -30.28
#